data_AF-A0A3R8R5A1-F1
#
_entry.id   AF-A0A3R8R5A1-F1
#
_cell.length_a   1.000
_cell.length_b   1.000
_cell.length_c   1.000
_cell.angle_alpha   90.00
_cell.angle_beta   90.00
_cell.angle_gamma   90.00
#
_symmetry.space_group_name_H-M   'P 1'
#
loop_
_entity.id
_entity.type
_entity.pdbx_description
1 polymer ?
#
loop_
_entity_poly.entity_id
_entity_poly.type
_entity_poly.pdbx_seq_one_letter_code
_entity_poly.pdbx_strand_id
1 'polypeptide(L)'
;MRVWIGEYFGPTNSIEMDFEDEEVIYTHIDDHDSRSELELSFSASQFKHDLENCRLLEWDEEYVNPYVLDGTQLYVDVLFKRNAPLRIEGSNAYPKTFDQLCSAISEIIQADFI
;
A
#
# COMPACT_ATOMS: atom_id res chain seq x y z
N MET A 1 4.45 8.27 2.93
CA MET A 1 3.78 7.47 1.88
C MET A 1 2.52 6.88 2.48
N ARG A 2 1.46 6.75 1.70
CA ARG A 2 0.21 6.12 2.10
C ARG A 2 -0.14 5.02 1.12
N VAL A 3 -0.54 3.86 1.64
CA VAL A 3 -1.11 2.76 0.84
C VAL A 3 -2.38 2.31 1.52
N TRP A 4 -3.42 2.10 0.73
CA TRP A 4 -4.70 1.61 1.18
C TRP A 4 -5.14 0.51 0.22
N ILE A 5 -5.53 -0.64 0.77
CA ILE A 5 -6.06 -1.79 0.04
C ILE A 5 -7.36 -2.20 0.72
N GLY A 6 -8.43 -2.27 -0.05
CA GLY A 6 -9.73 -2.73 0.41
C GLY A 6 -10.21 -3.94 -0.36
N GLU A 7 -10.94 -4.83 0.30
CA GLU A 7 -11.61 -5.95 -0.34
C GLU A 7 -13.13 -5.74 -0.38
N TYR A 8 -13.78 -6.19 -1.45
CA TYR A 8 -15.23 -6.14 -1.58
C TYR A 8 -15.90 -7.05 -0.56
N PHE A 9 -16.62 -6.46 0.40
CA PHE A 9 -17.15 -7.15 1.60
C PHE A 9 -16.06 -7.84 2.43
N GLY A 10 -14.81 -7.41 2.31
CA GLY A 10 -13.70 -7.94 3.09
C GLY A 10 -13.02 -6.86 3.93
N PRO A 11 -11.89 -7.20 4.55
CA PRO A 11 -11.14 -6.27 5.36
C PRO A 11 -10.55 -5.13 4.52
N THR A 12 -10.10 -4.10 5.23
CA THR A 12 -9.36 -2.99 4.68
C THR A 12 -8.05 -2.82 5.45
N ASN A 13 -6.95 -2.78 4.71
CA ASN A 13 -5.62 -2.59 5.24
C ASN A 13 -5.04 -1.28 4.73
N SER A 14 -4.42 -0.51 5.61
CA SER A 14 -3.73 0.71 5.21
C SER A 14 -2.50 0.99 6.03
N ILE A 15 -1.53 1.64 5.40
CA ILE A 15 -0.29 2.08 6.03
C ILE A 15 -0.05 3.54 5.74
N GLU A 16 0.39 4.27 6.76
CA GLU A 16 0.94 5.61 6.63
C GLU A 16 2.38 5.61 7.14
N MET A 17 3.34 5.90 6.27
CA MET A 17 4.77 5.86 6.57
C MET A 17 5.38 7.25 6.51
N ASP A 18 6.12 7.61 7.56
CA ASP A 18 7.03 8.75 7.59
C ASP A 18 8.47 8.28 7.40
N PHE A 19 9.11 8.73 6.33
CA PHE A 19 10.49 8.33 6.00
C PHE A 19 11.56 9.22 6.68
N GLU A 20 11.17 10.37 7.24
CA GLU A 20 12.08 11.23 8.00
C GLU A 20 12.14 10.77 9.46
N ASP A 21 10.99 10.42 10.04
CA ASP A 21 10.88 9.95 11.42
C ASP A 21 11.03 8.41 11.57
N GLU A 22 11.03 7.68 10.44
CA GLU A 22 11.11 6.20 10.41
C GLU A 22 9.96 5.50 11.17
N GLU A 23 8.80 6.14 11.18
CA GLU A 23 7.58 5.68 11.83
C GLU A 23 6.55 5.21 10.80
N VAL A 24 5.79 4.17 11.14
CA VAL A 24 4.65 3.72 10.36
C VAL A 24 3.44 3.51 11.26
N ILE A 25 2.28 3.93 10.77
CA ILE A 25 0.98 3.61 11.33
C ILE A 25 0.33 2.60 10.40
N TYR A 26 0.10 1.39 10.89
CA TYR A 26 -0.71 0.38 10.22
C TYR A 26 -2.12 0.41 10.80
N THR A 27 -3.12 0.48 9.92
CA THR A 27 -4.54 0.40 10.29
C THR A 27 -5.18 -0.78 9.58
N HIS A 28 -5.85 -1.63 10.35
CA HIS A 28 -6.68 -2.73 9.87
C HIS A 28 -8.13 -2.50 10.29
N ILE A 29 -9.05 -2.65 9.36
CA ILE A 29 -10.49 -2.65 9.59
C ILE A 29 -11.02 -3.99 9.10
N ASP A 30 -11.62 -4.78 10.00
CA ASP A 30 -12.20 -6.07 9.63
C ASP A 30 -13.55 -5.92 8.91
N ASP A 31 -14.14 -7.03 8.48
CA ASP A 31 -15.45 -7.09 7.81
C ASP A 31 -16.64 -6.75 8.74
N HIS A 32 -16.37 -6.45 10.01
CA HIS A 32 -17.32 -6.01 11.02
C HIS A 32 -17.10 -4.53 11.44
N ASP A 33 -16.32 -3.77 10.68
CA ASP A 33 -15.93 -2.38 10.94
C ASP A 33 -15.14 -2.19 12.26
N SER A 34 -14.54 -3.25 12.80
CA SER A 34 -13.65 -3.15 13.95
C SER A 34 -12.28 -2.64 13.50
N ARG A 35 -11.89 -1.47 14.03
CA ARG A 35 -10.60 -0.85 13.73
C ARG A 35 -9.53 -1.24 14.74
N SER A 36 -8.36 -1.64 14.25
CA SER A 36 -7.13 -1.77 15.01
C SER A 36 -6.01 -0.97 14.37
N GLU A 37 -5.13 -0.41 15.20
CA GLU A 37 -3.99 0.41 14.79
C GLU A 37 -2.72 -0.04 15.51
N LEU A 38 -1.62 -0.09 14.76
CA LEU A 38 -0.30 -0.42 15.26
C LEU A 38 0.69 0.66 14.82
N GLU A 39 1.41 1.21 15.78
CA GLU A 39 2.58 2.06 15.53
C GLU A 39 3.84 1.20 15.54
N LEU A 40 4.61 1.26 14.47
CA LEU A 40 5.83 0.47 14.29
C LEU A 40 6.98 1.38 13.84
N SER A 41 8.20 0.92 14.04
CA SER A 41 9.39 1.49 13.42
C SER A 41 9.86 0.63 12.26
N PHE A 42 10.50 1.24 11.27
CA PHE A 42 11.03 0.53 10.10
C PHE A 42 12.36 1.14 9.65
N SER A 43 13.13 0.40 8.86
CA SER A 43 14.31 0.97 8.21
C SER A 43 13.90 1.68 6.92
N ALA A 44 13.92 3.02 6.92
CA ALA A 44 13.57 3.79 5.73
C ALA A 44 14.50 3.48 4.54
N SER A 45 15.76 3.17 4.81
CA SER A 45 16.73 2.81 3.77
C SER A 45 16.41 1.47 3.10
N GLN A 46 16.06 0.45 3.89
CA GLN A 46 15.68 -0.87 3.38
C GLN A 46 14.38 -0.78 2.60
N PHE A 47 13.34 -0.16 3.19
CA PHE A 47 12.06 -0.06 2.51
C PHE A 47 12.12 0.77 1.22
N LYS A 48 12.96 1.81 1.15
CA LYS A 48 13.21 2.52 -0.12
C LYS A 48 13.78 1.59 -1.20
N HIS A 49 14.70 0.69 -0.83
CA HIS A 49 15.24 -0.29 -1.76
C HIS A 49 14.17 -1.26 -2.26
N ASP A 50 13.31 -1.75 -1.38
CA ASP A 50 12.22 -2.67 -1.74
C ASP A 50 11.16 -1.95 -2.60
N LEU A 51 10.89 -0.68 -2.30
CA LEU A 51 9.98 0.17 -3.06
C LEU A 51 10.49 0.47 -4.49
N GLU A 52 11.80 0.65 -4.66
CA GLU A 52 12.42 0.77 -5.99
C GLU A 52 12.18 -0.49 -6.83
N ASN A 53 12.21 -1.68 -6.22
CA ASN A 53 11.91 -2.94 -6.90
C ASN A 53 10.43 -3.09 -7.27
N CYS A 54 9.51 -2.42 -6.57
CA CYS A 54 8.09 -2.39 -6.91
C CYS A 54 7.79 -1.58 -8.19
N ARG A 55 8.73 -0.72 -8.62
CA ARG A 55 8.63 0.10 -9.84
C ARG A 55 7.34 0.93 -9.91
N LEU A 56 6.94 1.54 -8.80
CA LEU A 56 5.70 2.33 -8.73
C LEU A 56 5.66 3.49 -9.74
N LEU A 57 6.82 4.02 -10.15
CA LEU A 57 6.90 5.07 -11.18
C LEU A 57 6.58 4.57 -12.60
N GLU A 58 6.56 3.26 -12.82
CA GLU A 58 6.17 2.62 -14.08
C GLU A 58 4.68 2.23 -14.08
N TRP A 59 3.96 2.44 -12.98
CA TRP A 59 2.55 2.14 -12.89
C TRP A 59 1.74 3.23 -13.58
N ASP A 60 0.63 2.83 -14.21
CA ASP A 60 -0.39 3.79 -14.65
C ASP A 60 -1.06 4.44 -13.43
N GLU A 61 -1.55 5.66 -13.59
CA GLU A 61 -2.22 6.42 -12.52
C GLU A 61 -3.56 5.79 -12.13
N GLU A 62 -4.22 5.08 -13.05
CA GLU A 62 -5.55 4.49 -12.85
C GLU A 62 -5.63 3.06 -13.40
N TYR A 63 -6.14 2.16 -12.57
CA TYR A 63 -6.31 0.74 -12.86
C TYR A 63 -7.76 0.29 -12.65
N VAL A 64 -8.64 0.71 -13.55
CA VAL A 64 -10.06 0.33 -13.55
C VAL A 64 -10.33 -0.63 -14.69
N ASN A 65 -10.46 -1.92 -14.37
CA ASN A 65 -10.89 -2.93 -15.34
C ASN A 65 -12.20 -3.60 -14.90
N PRO A 66 -13.35 -3.21 -15.46
CA PRO A 66 -14.66 -3.75 -15.05
C PRO A 66 -14.84 -5.23 -15.36
N TYR A 67 -13.93 -5.85 -16.12
CA TYR A 67 -13.97 -7.27 -16.46
C TYR A 67 -13.10 -8.13 -15.55
N VAL A 68 -12.37 -7.53 -14.61
CA VAL A 68 -11.62 -8.23 -13.56
C VAL A 68 -12.41 -8.09 -12.27
N LEU A 69 -12.84 -9.23 -11.72
CA LEU A 69 -13.68 -9.32 -10.53
C LEU A 69 -12.89 -10.02 -9.40
N ASP A 70 -11.74 -9.45 -9.05
CA ASP A 70 -10.92 -9.90 -7.93
C ASP A 70 -11.39 -9.33 -6.58
N GLY A 71 -12.21 -8.27 -6.62
CA GLY A 71 -12.76 -7.63 -5.42
C GLY A 71 -11.76 -6.70 -4.71
N THR A 72 -10.58 -6.46 -5.28
CA THR A 72 -9.55 -5.61 -4.68
C THR A 72 -9.77 -4.16 -5.07
N GLN A 73 -9.55 -3.24 -4.14
CA GLN A 73 -9.43 -1.80 -4.39
C GLN A 73 -8.08 -1.34 -3.87
N LEU A 74 -7.43 -0.42 -4.58
CA LEU A 74 -6.09 0.05 -4.26
C LEU A 74 -6.05 1.58 -4.36
N TYR A 75 -5.34 2.19 -3.42
CA TYR A 75 -4.89 3.56 -3.49
C TYR A 75 -3.46 3.70 -2.96
N VAL A 76 -2.59 4.36 -3.71
CA VAL A 76 -1.19 4.64 -3.34
C VAL A 76 -0.91 6.13 -3.51
N ASP A 77 -0.38 6.78 -2.47
CA ASP A 77 0.05 8.19 -2.51
C ASP A 77 1.47 8.33 -1.96
N VAL A 78 2.37 8.82 -2.81
CA VAL A 78 3.78 9.05 -2.47
C VAL A 78 4.13 10.52 -2.67
N LEU A 79 4.49 11.18 -1.57
CA LEU A 79 5.01 12.54 -1.57
C LEU A 79 6.54 12.50 -1.72
N PHE A 80 7.06 13.18 -2.74
CA PHE A 80 8.49 13.33 -2.95
C PHE A 80 8.95 14.73 -2.53
N LYS A 81 10.18 14.83 -2.03
CA LYS A 81 10.78 16.12 -1.65
C LYS A 81 11.01 17.07 -2.83
N ARG A 82 11.21 16.54 -4.04
CA ARG A 82 11.61 17.32 -5.23
C ARG A 82 10.81 17.01 -6.50
N ASN A 83 9.99 15.97 -6.50
CA ASN A 83 9.20 15.55 -7.67
C ASN A 83 7.71 15.79 -7.41
N ALA A 84 6.91 15.75 -8.48
CA ALA A 84 5.46 15.72 -8.36
C ALA A 84 5.02 14.51 -7.53
N PRO A 85 3.94 14.62 -6.74
CA PRO A 85 3.40 13.49 -6.00
C PRO A 85 2.95 12.39 -6.97
N LEU A 86 3.16 11.13 -6.60
CA LEU A 86 2.63 9.97 -7.31
C LEU A 86 1.31 9.58 -6.65
N ARG A 87 0.26 9.49 -7.44
CA ARG A 87 -1.05 9.00 -7.00
C ARG A 87 -1.50 7.91 -7.95
N ILE A 88 -1.83 6.76 -7.40
CA ILE A 88 -2.31 5.61 -8.15
C ILE A 88 -3.60 5.13 -7.49
N GLU A 89 -4.62 4.86 -8.29
CA GLU A 89 -5.87 4.28 -7.84
C GLU A 89 -6.29 3.12 -8.72
N GLY A 90 -7.03 2.16 -8.16
CA GLY A 90 -7.45 0.99 -8.90
C GLY A 90 -8.58 0.21 -8.24
N SER A 91 -9.29 -0.56 -9.06
CA SER A 91 -10.36 -1.46 -8.62
C SER A 91 -9.98 -2.92 -8.81
N ASN A 92 -8.67 -3.23 -8.81
CA ASN A 92 -8.13 -4.57 -9.00
C ASN A 92 -6.69 -4.69 -8.46
N ALA A 93 -6.21 -5.93 -8.28
CA ALA A 93 -4.86 -6.30 -7.82
C ALA A 93 -3.84 -6.32 -8.97
N TYR A 94 -3.57 -5.18 -9.62
CA TYR A 94 -2.53 -5.06 -10.65
C TYR A 94 -1.84 -3.68 -10.58
N PRO A 95 -0.64 -3.50 -11.17
CA PRO A 95 0.07 -4.30 -12.18
C PRO A 95 0.87 -5.48 -11.58
N LYS A 96 1.69 -6.17 -12.39
CA LYS A 96 2.46 -7.37 -11.98
C LYS A 96 3.30 -7.24 -10.71
N THR A 97 3.70 -6.03 -10.34
CA THR A 97 4.51 -5.78 -9.14
C THR A 97 3.67 -5.39 -7.92
N PHE A 98 2.34 -5.47 -8.02
CA PHE A 98 1.41 -5.30 -6.90
C PHE A 98 1.75 -6.20 -5.71
N ASP A 99 2.01 -7.48 -5.98
CA ASP A 99 2.38 -8.45 -4.93
C ASP A 99 3.70 -8.09 -4.25
N GLN A 100 4.61 -7.42 -4.97
CA GLN A 100 5.90 -6.98 -4.42
C GLN A 100 5.69 -5.81 -3.45
N LEU A 101 4.79 -4.87 -3.77
CA LEU A 101 4.40 -3.81 -2.85
C LEU A 101 3.78 -4.41 -1.59
N CYS A 102 2.82 -5.33 -1.74
CA CYS A 102 2.18 -5.98 -0.59
C CYS A 102 3.22 -6.73 0.27
N SER A 103 4.14 -7.47 -0.36
CA SER A 103 5.21 -8.20 0.35
C SER A 103 6.13 -7.25 1.13
N ALA A 104 6.56 -6.15 0.52
CA ALA A 104 7.42 -5.15 1.18
C ALA A 104 6.73 -4.52 2.40
N ILE A 105 5.40 -4.35 2.35
CA ILE A 105 4.62 -3.85 3.47
C ILE A 105 4.45 -4.93 4.55
N SER A 106 4.14 -6.17 4.16
CA SER A 106 4.01 -7.32 5.08
C SER A 106 5.28 -7.53 5.92
N GLU A 107 6.47 -7.33 5.35
CA GLU A 107 7.74 -7.40 6.08
C GLU A 107 7.84 -6.36 7.20
N ILE A 108 7.28 -5.17 7.00
CA ILE A 108 7.27 -4.10 8.01
C ILE A 108 6.28 -4.41 9.13
N ILE A 109 5.04 -4.80 8.76
CA ILE A 109 3.98 -5.06 9.73
C ILE A 109 4.11 -6.43 10.43
N GLN A 110 5.04 -7.27 9.97
CA GLN A 110 5.24 -8.64 10.45
C GLN A 110 3.96 -9.48 10.43
N ALA A 111 3.12 -9.22 9.44
CA ALA A 111 1.81 -9.84 9.22
C ALA A 111 1.46 -9.77 7.72
N ASP A 112 0.50 -10.56 7.29
CA ASP A 112 0.03 -10.51 5.90
C ASP A 112 -0.80 -9.23 5.68
N PHE A 113 -0.38 -8.41 4.73
CA PHE A 113 -1.07 -7.16 4.37
C PHE A 113 -2.29 -7.38 3.46
N ILE A 114 -2.35 -8.51 2.75
CA ILE A 114 -3.51 -9.01 2.00
C ILE A 114 -3.73 -10.48 2.36
#